data_AF-A0A6S7I2M4-F1
#
_entry.id   AF-A0A6S7I2M4-F1
#
_cell.length_a   1.000
_cell.length_b   1.000
_cell.length_c   1.000
_cell.angle_alpha   90.00
_cell.angle_beta   90.00
_cell.angle_gamma   90.00
#
_symmetry.space_group_name_H-M   'P 1'
#
loop_
_entity.id
_entity.type
_entity.pdbx_description
1 polymer ?
#
loop_
_entity_poly.entity_id
_entity_poly.type
_entity_poly.pdbx_seq_one_letter_code
_entity_poly.pdbx_strand_id
1 'polypeptide(L)'
;MAHNLCYTTLLNENSIKDLAPDEYIKTPCGFYFIKSTKRKGILPEILEDLLGARKKAKMDLKNETDPFRKKVLDGRQLALKISANSVYGFTGAQVGKLPCLEISSSVTAFGRMMIDKTKELVEEKYTIANGYKHDAKVIYGDTDSVMVKFGTETVGASMELGKEAASYVTSHFVQPIKLEFEKVYFPYLLISKKRYAGLYFTKPEIHDKMDCKGIETVRRDNAPLVASLIGNCLQKILIDRDPQGAVEYTKQVISDLLCNRIDISQLVITKELTKTGDEYSAKQAHSELAERMRKRDAGSAPKLGDRVPYVIIAGAKGMAAYQKAEDPIYVLENNVPIDTTYYLENQLTNPLMRIFEPILGEDKAKSVLFKGEHTRTKTVVTSAVGKLAMFAKKRTTCIGCKSVLDNDRK
;
A
#
# COMPACT_ATOMS: atom_id res chain seq x y z
N MET A 1 -10.85 -22.56 14.60
CA MET A 1 -11.03 -22.76 16.05
C MET A 1 -12.49 -22.73 16.44
N ALA A 2 -13.15 -21.56 16.46
CA ALA A 2 -14.54 -21.40 16.94
C ALA A 2 -15.55 -22.44 16.41
N HIS A 3 -15.46 -22.76 15.11
CA HIS A 3 -16.37 -23.67 14.42
C HIS A 3 -15.79 -25.08 14.21
N ASN A 4 -14.64 -25.42 14.83
CA ASN A 4 -13.99 -26.73 14.74
C ASN A 4 -13.65 -27.24 13.32
N LEU A 5 -13.33 -26.34 12.37
CA LEU A 5 -12.94 -26.71 11.01
C LEU A 5 -11.55 -27.40 10.99
N CYS A 6 -11.50 -28.64 10.49
CA CYS A 6 -10.30 -29.44 10.35
C CYS A 6 -10.52 -30.56 9.31
N TYR A 7 -9.43 -31.10 8.75
CA TYR A 7 -9.49 -32.31 7.90
C TYR A 7 -10.18 -33.47 8.62
N THR A 8 -9.90 -33.65 9.92
CA THR A 8 -10.42 -34.76 10.73
C THR A 8 -11.86 -34.57 11.22
N THR A 9 -12.46 -33.42 10.95
CA THR A 9 -13.81 -33.04 11.39
C THR A 9 -14.76 -32.75 10.22
N LEU A 10 -14.26 -32.75 8.99
CA LEU A 10 -15.06 -32.62 7.77
C LEU A 10 -15.93 -33.87 7.57
N LEU A 11 -17.22 -33.67 7.31
CA LEU A 11 -18.19 -34.74 7.12
C LEU A 11 -18.60 -34.86 5.65
N ASN A 12 -18.79 -36.10 5.19
CA ASN A 12 -19.44 -36.41 3.92
C ASN A 12 -20.93 -36.76 4.15
N GLU A 13 -21.71 -36.85 3.08
CA GLU A 13 -23.16 -37.10 3.15
C GLU A 13 -23.53 -38.42 3.85
N ASN A 14 -22.69 -39.44 3.77
CA ASN A 14 -22.93 -40.72 4.42
C ASN A 14 -22.69 -40.63 5.93
N SER A 15 -21.62 -39.95 6.36
CA SER A 15 -21.30 -39.75 7.78
C SER A 15 -22.32 -38.87 8.52
N ILE A 16 -23.09 -38.05 7.81
CA ILE A 16 -24.13 -37.21 8.43
C ILE A 16 -25.34 -38.04 8.85
N LYS A 17 -25.65 -39.14 8.15
CA LYS A 17 -26.85 -39.96 8.42
C LYS A 17 -26.81 -40.61 9.80
N ASP A 18 -25.60 -40.88 10.31
CA ASP A 18 -25.37 -41.52 11.60
C ASP A 18 -25.20 -40.50 12.75
N LEU A 19 -25.37 -39.20 12.49
CA LEU A 19 -25.18 -38.12 13.46
C LEU A 19 -26.48 -37.36 13.71
N ALA A 20 -26.70 -36.95 14.95
CA ALA A 20 -27.82 -36.09 15.28
C ALA A 20 -27.60 -34.65 14.76
N PRO A 21 -28.66 -33.90 14.40
CA PRO A 21 -28.53 -32.54 13.84
C PRO A 21 -27.76 -31.53 14.71
N ASP A 22 -27.72 -31.77 16.03
CA ASP A 22 -27.00 -30.94 16.99
C ASP A 22 -25.52 -31.32 17.14
N GLU A 23 -25.04 -32.40 16.50
CA GLU A 23 -23.67 -32.88 16.62
C GLU A 23 -22.74 -32.29 15.54
N TYR A 24 -23.30 -31.65 14.52
CA TYR A 24 -22.55 -31.00 13.45
C TYR A 24 -23.01 -29.56 13.22
N ILE A 25 -22.25 -28.83 12.40
CA ILE A 25 -22.61 -27.51 11.89
C ILE A 25 -22.62 -27.53 10.37
N LYS A 26 -23.47 -26.69 9.77
CA LYS A 26 -23.44 -26.38 8.35
C LYS A 26 -22.77 -25.04 8.14
N THR A 27 -21.77 -24.99 7.27
CA THR A 27 -21.09 -23.75 6.89
C THR A 27 -21.92 -22.96 5.88
N PRO A 28 -21.67 -21.65 5.70
CA PRO A 28 -22.36 -20.86 4.68
C PRO A 28 -22.13 -21.37 3.25
N CYS A 29 -21.05 -22.13 3.01
CA CYS A 29 -20.78 -22.79 1.73
C CYS A 29 -21.52 -24.13 1.56
N GLY A 30 -22.26 -24.59 2.56
CA GLY A 30 -23.01 -25.84 2.50
C GLY A 30 -22.25 -27.08 2.98
N PHE A 31 -20.98 -26.96 3.37
CA PHE A 31 -20.19 -28.08 3.93
C PHE A 31 -20.52 -28.33 5.40
N TYR A 32 -20.31 -29.56 5.85
CA TYR A 32 -20.64 -30.01 7.20
C TYR A 32 -19.38 -30.38 8.00
N PHE A 33 -19.34 -29.95 9.27
CA PHE A 33 -18.25 -30.26 10.19
C PHE A 33 -18.80 -30.71 11.54
N ILE A 34 -18.19 -31.73 12.15
CA ILE A 34 -18.58 -32.19 13.48
C ILE A 34 -18.19 -31.17 14.56
N LYS A 35 -19.02 -31.02 15.60
CA LYS A 35 -18.73 -30.12 16.73
C LYS A 35 -17.58 -30.65 17.59
N SER A 36 -16.91 -29.72 18.28
CA SER A 36 -15.77 -30.01 19.15
C SER A 36 -16.11 -30.91 20.33
N THR A 37 -17.38 -30.98 20.75
CA THR A 37 -17.89 -31.86 21.81
C THR A 37 -17.74 -33.35 21.48
N LYS A 38 -17.73 -33.71 20.19
CA LYS A 38 -17.54 -35.10 19.74
C LYS A 38 -16.11 -35.40 19.34
N ARG A 39 -15.46 -34.46 18.64
CA ARG A 39 -14.07 -34.59 18.20
C ARG A 39 -13.44 -33.22 18.08
N LYS A 40 -12.34 -33.00 18.80
CA LYS A 40 -11.50 -31.82 18.59
C LYS A 40 -10.65 -32.00 17.33
N GLY A 41 -10.68 -31.00 16.45
CA GLY A 41 -9.84 -31.01 15.26
C GLY A 41 -8.38 -30.70 15.58
N ILE A 42 -7.46 -31.30 14.80
CA ILE A 42 -6.00 -31.07 14.92
C ILE A 42 -5.63 -29.63 14.54
N LEU A 43 -6.22 -29.07 13.47
CA LEU A 43 -5.92 -27.68 13.06
C LEU A 43 -6.28 -26.65 14.16
N PRO A 44 -7.44 -26.72 14.84
CA PRO A 44 -7.70 -25.93 16.03
C PRO A 44 -6.61 -26.01 17.10
N GLU A 45 -6.08 -27.19 17.42
CA GLU A 45 -5.01 -27.36 18.43
C GLU A 45 -3.70 -26.68 18.01
N ILE A 46 -3.27 -26.89 16.75
CA ILE A 46 -2.07 -26.22 16.21
C ILE A 46 -2.23 -24.69 16.28
N LEU A 47 -3.43 -24.18 15.96
CA LEU A 47 -3.71 -22.75 16.05
C LEU A 47 -3.73 -22.23 17.50
N GLU A 48 -4.24 -23.01 18.45
CA GLU A 48 -4.21 -22.67 19.88
C GLU A 48 -2.76 -22.50 20.36
N ASP A 49 -1.86 -23.40 20.00
CA ASP A 49 -0.44 -23.34 20.36
C ASP A 49 0.25 -22.12 19.74
N LEU A 50 0.05 -21.88 18.44
CA LEU A 50 0.62 -20.72 17.74
C LEU A 50 0.11 -19.39 18.31
N LEU A 51 -1.19 -19.30 18.61
CA LEU A 51 -1.78 -18.10 19.22
C LEU A 51 -1.33 -17.92 20.67
N GLY A 52 -1.17 -19.00 21.43
CA GLY A 52 -0.61 -19.00 22.77
C GLY A 52 0.83 -18.48 22.78
N ALA A 53 1.68 -18.99 21.89
CA ALA A 53 3.05 -18.50 21.70
C ALA A 53 3.08 -17.02 21.29
N ARG A 54 2.20 -16.61 20.37
CA ARG A 54 2.08 -15.22 19.94
C ARG A 54 1.64 -14.29 21.08
N LYS A 55 0.71 -14.75 21.93
CA LYS A 55 0.25 -13.99 23.10
C LYS A 55 1.40 -13.72 24.07
N LYS A 56 2.26 -14.71 24.32
CA LYS A 56 3.49 -14.54 25.12
C LYS A 56 4.43 -13.51 24.47
N ALA A 57 4.70 -13.62 23.17
CA ALA A 57 5.56 -12.67 22.46
C ALA A 57 5.02 -11.21 22.48
N LYS A 58 3.70 -11.01 22.42
CA LYS A 58 3.09 -9.67 22.58
C LYS A 58 3.21 -9.14 24.00
N MET A 59 3.20 -10.01 25.01
CA MET A 59 3.40 -9.61 26.41
C MET A 59 4.85 -9.18 26.63
N ASP A 60 5.82 -9.92 26.11
CA ASP A 60 7.24 -9.54 26.12
C ASP A 60 7.44 -8.16 25.47
N LEU A 61 6.81 -7.93 24.30
CA LEU A 61 6.86 -6.65 23.60
C LEU A 61 6.28 -5.49 24.42
N LYS A 62 5.22 -5.73 25.20
CA LYS A 62 4.59 -4.71 26.04
C LYS A 62 5.49 -4.30 27.22
N ASN A 63 6.26 -5.24 27.75
CA ASN A 63 7.12 -5.02 28.92
C ASN A 63 8.51 -4.49 28.55
N GLU A 64 8.94 -4.65 27.30
CA GLU A 64 10.20 -4.10 26.81
C GLU A 64 10.17 -2.57 26.74
N THR A 65 11.31 -1.93 26.97
CA THR A 65 11.48 -0.47 26.90
C THR A 65 12.39 -0.06 25.77
N ASP A 66 13.41 -0.86 25.43
CA ASP A 66 14.38 -0.54 24.38
C ASP A 66 13.72 -0.50 22.98
N PRO A 67 13.79 0.63 22.26
CA PRO A 67 13.23 0.75 20.91
C PRO A 67 13.75 -0.27 19.90
N PHE A 68 15.02 -0.68 19.98
CA PHE A 68 15.58 -1.65 19.05
C PHE A 68 15.02 -3.05 19.33
N ARG A 69 15.08 -3.51 20.59
CA ARG A 69 14.48 -4.79 21.01
C ARG A 69 12.98 -4.85 20.76
N LYS A 70 12.24 -3.75 20.94
CA LYS A 70 10.82 -3.68 20.56
C LYS A 70 10.59 -4.04 19.10
N LYS A 71 11.41 -3.53 18.17
CA LYS A 71 11.30 -3.87 16.75
C LYS A 71 11.57 -5.35 16.49
N VAL A 72 12.55 -5.94 17.18
CA VAL A 72 12.86 -7.38 17.06
C VAL A 72 11.70 -8.24 17.59
N LEU A 73 11.15 -7.89 18.75
CA LEU A 73 10.00 -8.58 19.34
C LEU A 73 8.72 -8.42 18.50
N ASP A 74 8.52 -7.25 17.88
CA ASP A 74 7.43 -7.05 16.92
C ASP A 74 7.61 -7.94 15.67
N GLY A 75 8.84 -8.06 15.17
CA GLY A 75 9.16 -9.03 14.11
C GLY A 75 8.84 -10.47 14.51
N ARG A 76 9.17 -10.86 15.75
CA ARG A 76 8.85 -12.20 16.30
C ARG A 76 7.35 -12.46 16.37
N GLN A 77 6.54 -11.55 16.90
CA GLN A 77 5.09 -11.75 16.95
C GLN A 77 4.46 -11.76 15.55
N LEU A 78 5.01 -10.98 14.61
CA LEU A 78 4.56 -10.96 13.22
C LEU A 78 4.86 -12.27 12.51
N ALA A 79 6.05 -12.87 12.72
CA ALA A 79 6.38 -14.19 12.19
C ALA A 79 5.38 -15.26 12.67
N LEU A 80 5.06 -15.27 13.97
CA LEU A 80 4.06 -16.18 14.54
C LEU A 80 2.65 -15.95 13.95
N LYS A 81 2.27 -14.68 13.71
CA LYS A 81 1.02 -14.34 13.02
C LYS A 81 1.01 -14.92 11.60
N ILE A 82 2.10 -14.77 10.86
CA ILE A 82 2.22 -15.28 9.49
C ILE A 82 2.11 -16.80 9.50
N SER A 83 2.82 -17.50 10.40
CA SER A 83 2.71 -18.95 10.55
C SER A 83 1.28 -19.42 10.82
N ALA A 84 0.55 -18.75 11.73
CA ALA A 84 -0.85 -19.07 12.00
C ALA A 84 -1.74 -18.87 10.76
N ASN A 85 -1.56 -17.78 10.01
CA ASN A 85 -2.29 -17.54 8.77
C ASN A 85 -1.92 -18.54 7.67
N SER A 86 -0.67 -19.00 7.63
CA SER A 86 -0.20 -20.03 6.70
C SER A 86 -0.86 -21.39 6.93
N VAL A 87 -1.32 -21.71 8.15
CA VAL A 87 -2.12 -22.94 8.39
C VAL A 87 -3.41 -22.91 7.59
N TYR A 88 -4.11 -21.76 7.58
CA TYR A 88 -5.27 -21.56 6.70
C TYR A 88 -4.86 -21.64 5.23
N GLY A 89 -3.80 -20.91 4.83
CA GLY A 89 -3.34 -20.88 3.44
C GLY A 89 -2.94 -22.25 2.88
N PHE A 90 -2.37 -23.12 3.72
CA PHE A 90 -2.02 -24.49 3.39
C PHE A 90 -3.25 -25.31 2.96
N THR A 91 -4.40 -25.12 3.62
CA THR A 91 -5.64 -25.82 3.25
C THR A 91 -6.16 -25.40 1.88
N GLY A 92 -5.88 -24.17 1.42
CA GLY A 92 -6.33 -23.66 0.12
C GLY A 92 -5.34 -23.86 -1.04
N ALA A 93 -4.11 -24.33 -0.77
CA ALA A 93 -3.06 -24.42 -1.78
C ALA A 93 -3.25 -25.65 -2.68
N GLN A 94 -3.89 -25.45 -3.86
CA GLN A 94 -4.09 -26.50 -4.87
C GLN A 94 -2.77 -27.13 -5.34
N VAL A 95 -1.74 -26.30 -5.51
CA VAL A 95 -0.36 -26.75 -5.72
C VAL A 95 0.28 -26.95 -4.35
N GLY A 96 -0.01 -28.09 -3.74
CA GLY A 96 0.39 -28.41 -2.37
C GLY A 96 0.23 -29.90 -2.08
N LYS A 97 0.63 -30.31 -0.87
CA LYS A 97 0.59 -31.74 -0.46
C LYS A 97 -0.78 -32.23 -0.01
N LEU A 98 -1.63 -31.34 0.54
CA LEU A 98 -2.92 -31.72 1.12
C LEU A 98 -3.97 -30.60 1.02
N PRO A 99 -4.43 -30.23 -0.19
CA PRO A 99 -5.47 -29.24 -0.36
C PRO A 99 -6.82 -29.74 0.17
N CYS A 100 -7.57 -28.86 0.84
CA CYS A 100 -8.97 -29.04 1.21
C CYS A 100 -9.69 -27.70 1.03
N LEU A 101 -10.30 -27.55 -0.14
CA LEU A 101 -10.94 -26.29 -0.55
C LEU A 101 -12.22 -26.02 0.25
N GLU A 102 -12.84 -27.05 0.81
CA GLU A 102 -14.02 -26.99 1.65
C GLU A 102 -13.74 -26.18 2.92
N ILE A 103 -12.59 -26.42 3.56
CA ILE A 103 -12.15 -25.68 4.75
C ILE A 103 -11.87 -24.22 4.38
N SER A 104 -11.02 -24.00 3.37
CA SER A 104 -10.60 -22.63 3.02
C SER A 104 -11.77 -21.77 2.53
N SER A 105 -12.69 -22.33 1.74
CA SER A 105 -13.91 -21.67 1.29
C SER A 105 -14.82 -21.33 2.47
N SER A 106 -15.04 -22.28 3.38
CA SER A 106 -15.86 -22.08 4.58
C SER A 106 -15.32 -20.95 5.46
N VAL A 107 -14.00 -20.89 5.68
CA VAL A 107 -13.36 -19.80 6.45
C VAL A 107 -13.64 -18.44 5.82
N THR A 108 -13.48 -18.30 4.49
CA THR A 108 -13.76 -17.01 3.83
C THR A 108 -15.24 -16.63 3.87
N ALA A 109 -16.14 -17.62 3.81
CA ALA A 109 -17.57 -17.39 3.84
C ALA A 109 -18.04 -16.95 5.23
N PHE A 110 -17.54 -17.59 6.29
CA PHE A 110 -17.74 -17.09 7.66
C PHE A 110 -17.19 -15.67 7.81
N GLY A 111 -16.00 -15.38 7.24
CA GLY A 111 -15.42 -14.03 7.25
C GLY A 111 -16.37 -12.97 6.67
N ARG A 112 -16.93 -13.23 5.47
CA ARG A 112 -17.92 -12.33 4.82
C ARG A 112 -19.18 -12.16 5.66
N MET A 113 -19.74 -13.26 6.14
CA MET A 113 -20.94 -13.23 6.99
C MET A 113 -20.72 -12.42 8.29
N MET A 114 -19.55 -12.57 8.92
CA MET A 114 -19.23 -11.85 10.17
C MET A 114 -19.05 -10.35 9.95
N ILE A 115 -18.41 -9.92 8.85
CA ILE A 115 -18.22 -8.49 8.58
C ILE A 115 -19.55 -7.82 8.19
N ASP A 116 -20.39 -8.49 7.41
CA ASP A 116 -21.72 -7.99 7.05
C ASP A 116 -22.61 -7.90 8.30
N LYS A 117 -22.58 -8.93 9.16
CA LYS A 117 -23.32 -8.90 10.43
C LYS A 117 -22.81 -7.81 11.38
N THR A 118 -21.50 -7.58 11.43
CA THR A 118 -20.90 -6.49 12.21
C THR A 118 -21.39 -5.14 11.73
N LYS A 119 -21.45 -4.92 10.41
CA LYS A 119 -21.99 -3.69 9.83
C LYS A 119 -23.45 -3.47 10.24
N GLU A 120 -24.31 -4.48 10.05
CA GLU A 120 -25.72 -4.42 10.42
C GLU A 120 -25.91 -4.05 11.90
N LEU A 121 -25.25 -4.77 12.80
CA LEU A 121 -25.36 -4.55 14.24
C LEU A 121 -24.95 -3.14 14.67
N VAL A 122 -23.94 -2.56 14.03
CA VAL A 122 -23.48 -1.20 14.32
C VAL A 122 -24.46 -0.17 13.78
N GLU A 123 -24.90 -0.30 12.53
CA GLU A 123 -25.82 0.67 11.90
C GLU A 123 -27.23 0.60 12.50
N GLU A 124 -27.66 -0.55 13.05
CA GLU A 124 -28.94 -0.69 13.74
C GLU A 124 -28.93 -0.11 15.15
N LYS A 125 -27.87 -0.39 15.93
CA LYS A 125 -27.80 0.03 17.34
C LYS A 125 -27.57 1.53 17.49
N TYR A 126 -26.58 2.09 16.79
CA TYR A 126 -26.09 3.45 17.02
C TYR A 126 -26.85 4.47 16.15
N THR A 127 -28.14 4.66 16.46
CA THR A 127 -29.05 5.54 15.72
C THR A 127 -29.72 6.57 16.62
N ILE A 128 -30.24 7.64 16.04
CA ILE A 128 -31.01 8.68 16.74
C ILE A 128 -32.27 8.07 17.38
N ALA A 129 -32.90 7.10 16.70
CA ALA A 129 -34.06 6.38 17.21
C ALA A 129 -33.77 5.63 18.53
N ASN A 130 -32.54 5.16 18.71
CA ASN A 130 -32.08 4.48 19.92
C ASN A 130 -31.46 5.43 20.96
N GLY A 131 -31.62 6.74 20.79
CA GLY A 131 -31.17 7.76 21.75
C GLY A 131 -29.73 8.26 21.57
N TYR A 132 -29.07 7.93 20.46
CA TYR A 132 -27.74 8.48 20.14
C TYR A 132 -27.85 9.85 19.45
N LYS A 133 -26.76 10.63 19.48
CA LYS A 133 -26.75 11.99 18.89
C LYS A 133 -26.82 11.99 17.36
N HIS A 134 -26.29 10.96 16.71
CA HIS A 134 -26.20 10.83 15.27
C HIS A 134 -26.38 9.36 14.86
N ASP A 135 -26.77 9.15 13.61
CA ASP A 135 -26.78 7.82 13.00
C ASP A 135 -25.35 7.44 12.58
N ALA A 136 -24.85 6.36 13.17
CA ALA A 136 -23.56 5.81 12.81
C ALA A 136 -23.63 5.15 11.42
N LYS A 137 -22.60 5.35 10.62
CA LYS A 137 -22.50 4.75 9.29
C LYS A 137 -21.15 4.07 9.08
N VAL A 138 -21.16 2.85 8.56
CA VAL A 138 -19.92 2.17 8.16
C VAL A 138 -19.46 2.74 6.82
N ILE A 139 -18.32 3.43 6.83
CA ILE A 139 -17.78 4.13 5.66
C ILE A 139 -16.76 3.28 4.87
N TYR A 140 -16.18 2.27 5.51
CA TYR A 140 -15.22 1.37 4.87
C TYR A 140 -15.12 0.05 5.65
N GLY A 141 -14.74 -1.02 4.96
CA GLY A 141 -14.41 -2.30 5.57
C GLY A 141 -13.42 -3.07 4.70
N ASP A 142 -12.46 -3.76 5.33
CA ASP A 142 -11.47 -4.57 4.64
C ASP A 142 -11.23 -5.86 5.42
N THR A 143 -11.88 -6.94 4.97
CA THR A 143 -11.75 -8.33 5.42
C THR A 143 -12.06 -8.58 6.91
N ASP A 144 -11.31 -7.98 7.82
CA ASP A 144 -11.34 -8.17 9.27
C ASP A 144 -11.49 -6.87 10.05
N SER A 145 -11.74 -5.75 9.36
CA SER A 145 -11.92 -4.43 9.98
C SER A 145 -13.10 -3.67 9.39
N VAL A 146 -13.80 -2.92 10.25
CA VAL A 146 -14.86 -1.97 9.87
C VAL A 146 -14.49 -0.57 10.37
N MET A 147 -14.71 0.44 9.54
CA MET A 147 -14.50 1.85 9.88
C MET A 147 -15.85 2.53 9.99
N VAL A 148 -16.17 2.96 11.20
CA VAL A 148 -17.47 3.53 11.55
C VAL A 148 -17.34 5.03 11.74
N LYS A 149 -18.20 5.81 11.06
CA LYS A 149 -18.37 7.23 11.30
C LYS A 149 -19.53 7.43 12.27
N PHE A 150 -19.22 7.71 13.53
CA PHE A 150 -20.22 7.98 14.59
C PHE A 150 -20.79 9.40 14.56
N GLY A 151 -20.16 10.33 13.84
CA GLY A 151 -20.62 11.73 13.75
C GLY A 151 -20.23 12.62 14.95
N THR A 152 -19.49 12.11 15.94
CA THR A 152 -19.04 12.90 17.10
C THR A 152 -17.99 13.95 16.72
N GLU A 153 -17.97 15.06 17.45
CA GLU A 153 -17.02 16.17 17.22
C GLU A 153 -15.61 15.91 17.80
N THR A 154 -15.49 15.08 18.84
CA THR A 154 -14.22 14.85 19.54
C THR A 154 -13.71 13.43 19.36
N VAL A 155 -12.37 13.28 19.32
CA VAL A 155 -11.70 11.98 19.24
C VAL A 155 -12.05 11.11 20.45
N GLY A 156 -12.08 11.70 21.66
CA GLY A 156 -12.43 10.98 22.89
C GLY A 156 -13.83 10.37 22.85
N ALA A 157 -14.84 11.12 22.39
CA ALA A 157 -16.21 10.59 22.27
C ALA A 157 -16.28 9.44 21.26
N SER A 158 -15.59 9.55 20.11
CA SER A 158 -15.47 8.45 19.14
C SER A 158 -14.79 7.21 19.72
N MET A 159 -13.76 7.38 20.57
CA MET A 159 -13.07 6.26 21.21
C MET A 159 -13.98 5.49 22.17
N GLU A 160 -14.78 6.18 22.99
CA GLU A 160 -15.68 5.52 23.93
C GLU A 160 -16.80 4.75 23.20
N LEU A 161 -17.44 5.36 22.19
CA LEU A 161 -18.41 4.66 21.35
C LEU A 161 -17.79 3.48 20.61
N GLY A 162 -16.53 3.61 20.14
CA GLY A 162 -15.81 2.53 19.49
C GLY A 162 -15.57 1.33 20.40
N LYS A 163 -15.20 1.56 21.68
CA LYS A 163 -15.01 0.50 22.68
C LYS A 163 -16.34 -0.18 23.04
N GLU A 164 -17.41 0.61 23.18
CA GLU A 164 -18.75 0.08 23.42
C GLU A 164 -19.22 -0.79 22.24
N ALA A 165 -19.06 -0.30 21.00
CA ALA A 165 -19.40 -1.01 19.77
C ALA A 165 -18.63 -2.33 19.65
N ALA A 166 -17.32 -2.33 19.91
CA ALA A 166 -16.51 -3.54 19.88
C ALA A 166 -17.01 -4.60 20.89
N SER A 167 -17.39 -4.16 22.10
CA SER A 167 -17.89 -5.05 23.16
C SER A 167 -19.28 -5.60 22.82
N TYR A 168 -20.19 -4.74 22.33
CA TYR A 168 -21.53 -5.12 21.90
C TYR A 168 -21.51 -6.10 20.72
N VAL A 169 -20.71 -5.84 19.70
CA VAL A 169 -20.60 -6.75 18.55
C VAL A 169 -19.99 -8.08 18.98
N THR A 170 -18.99 -8.06 19.87
CA THR A 170 -18.37 -9.28 20.41
C THR A 170 -19.39 -10.19 21.09
N SER A 171 -20.38 -9.65 21.80
CA SER A 171 -21.38 -10.49 22.51
C SER A 171 -22.31 -11.27 21.57
N HIS A 172 -22.32 -10.94 20.27
CA HIS A 172 -23.13 -11.61 19.25
C HIS A 172 -22.37 -12.74 18.51
N PHE A 173 -21.09 -12.91 18.80
CA PHE A 173 -20.25 -13.94 18.17
C PHE A 173 -19.84 -15.03 19.16
N VAL A 174 -19.61 -16.23 18.62
CA VAL A 174 -19.15 -17.37 19.41
C VAL A 174 -17.69 -17.18 19.84
N GLN A 175 -17.36 -17.53 21.07
CA GLN A 175 -15.96 -17.52 21.52
C GLN A 175 -15.11 -18.49 20.68
N PRO A 176 -13.83 -18.18 20.42
CA PRO A 176 -13.02 -17.04 20.91
C PRO A 176 -13.04 -15.82 19.97
N ILE A 177 -14.06 -15.65 19.13
CA ILE A 177 -14.15 -14.48 18.23
C ILE A 177 -14.38 -13.24 19.09
N LYS A 178 -13.53 -12.24 18.92
CA LYS A 178 -13.58 -10.97 19.66
C LYS A 178 -13.25 -9.83 18.72
N LEU A 179 -14.10 -8.80 18.71
CA LEU A 179 -13.82 -7.53 18.08
C LEU A 179 -13.17 -6.60 19.11
N GLU A 180 -12.11 -5.91 18.73
CA GLU A 180 -11.41 -4.96 19.59
C GLU A 180 -11.39 -3.59 18.92
N PHE A 181 -11.65 -2.55 19.71
CA PHE A 181 -11.39 -1.19 19.27
C PHE A 181 -9.87 -0.99 19.14
N GLU A 182 -9.42 -0.50 17.98
CA GLU A 182 -7.99 -0.28 17.71
C GLU A 182 -7.59 1.20 17.80
N LYS A 183 -8.36 2.09 17.13
CA LYS A 183 -7.94 3.47 16.85
C LYS A 183 -9.08 4.34 16.35
N VAL A 184 -8.87 5.66 16.40
CA VAL A 184 -9.65 6.67 15.67
C VAL A 184 -8.76 7.33 14.61
N TYR A 185 -9.32 7.63 13.43
CA TYR A 185 -8.69 8.49 12.44
C TYR A 185 -9.28 9.89 12.47
N PHE A 186 -8.44 10.92 12.64
CA PHE A 186 -8.89 12.30 12.57
C PHE A 186 -7.77 13.28 12.15
N PRO A 187 -7.74 13.76 10.89
CA PRO A 187 -8.68 13.52 9.79
C PRO A 187 -8.46 12.15 9.12
N TYR A 188 -9.41 11.79 8.26
CA TYR A 188 -9.39 10.56 7.46
C TYR A 188 -9.60 10.86 5.97
N LEU A 189 -8.70 10.36 5.12
CA LEU A 189 -8.73 10.48 3.66
C LEU A 189 -8.82 9.08 3.05
N LEU A 190 -10.01 8.71 2.58
CA LEU A 190 -10.25 7.47 1.84
C LEU A 190 -10.20 7.75 0.33
N ILE A 191 -9.22 7.17 -0.36
CA ILE A 191 -9.02 7.35 -1.80
C ILE A 191 -9.73 6.24 -2.57
N SER A 192 -9.42 4.99 -2.23
CA SER A 192 -10.06 3.81 -2.83
C SER A 192 -9.83 2.57 -1.97
N LYS A 193 -10.32 1.41 -2.42
CA LYS A 193 -10.09 0.14 -1.72
C LYS A 193 -8.60 -0.09 -1.50
N LYS A 194 -8.23 -0.36 -0.24
CA LYS A 194 -6.84 -0.55 0.23
C LYS A 194 -5.94 0.68 0.05
N ARG A 195 -6.51 1.87 -0.16
CA ARG A 195 -5.78 3.13 -0.34
C ARG A 195 -6.40 4.24 0.49
N TYR A 196 -5.79 4.53 1.63
CA TYR A 196 -6.25 5.58 2.54
C TYR A 196 -5.10 6.13 3.39
N ALA A 197 -5.30 7.33 3.91
CA ALA A 197 -4.41 7.98 4.85
C ALA A 197 -5.21 8.64 5.98
N GLY A 198 -4.61 8.75 7.16
CA GLY A 198 -5.23 9.46 8.28
C GLY A 198 -4.30 9.59 9.47
N LEU A 199 -4.62 10.52 10.36
CA LEU A 199 -3.89 10.63 11.62
C LEU A 199 -4.41 9.61 12.61
N TYR A 200 -3.49 8.79 13.12
CA TYR A 200 -3.76 7.62 13.94
C TYR A 200 -3.78 8.01 15.42
N PHE A 201 -4.92 7.83 16.10
CA PHE A 201 -5.05 8.12 17.53
C PHE A 201 -5.35 6.84 18.32
N THR A 202 -4.49 6.52 19.29
CA THR A 202 -4.78 5.55 20.37
C THR A 202 -5.18 6.21 21.68
N LYS A 203 -4.83 7.49 21.83
CA LYS A 203 -5.23 8.37 22.93
C LYS A 203 -5.86 9.64 22.38
N PRO A 204 -6.79 10.28 23.10
CA PRO A 204 -7.57 11.38 22.56
C PRO A 204 -6.80 12.70 22.39
N GLU A 205 -5.69 12.89 23.10
CA GLU A 205 -5.00 14.19 23.17
C GLU A 205 -4.08 14.45 21.98
N ILE A 206 -3.32 13.44 21.55
CA ILE A 206 -2.25 13.57 20.55
C ILE A 206 -2.28 12.39 19.59
N HIS A 207 -2.06 12.66 18.31
CA HIS A 207 -1.93 11.62 17.29
C HIS A 207 -0.58 10.90 17.42
N ASP A 208 -0.58 9.59 17.22
CA ASP A 208 0.63 8.77 17.31
C ASP A 208 1.50 8.90 16.05
N LYS A 209 0.84 8.91 14.88
CA LYS A 209 1.50 8.99 13.56
C LYS A 209 0.49 9.25 12.45
N MET A 210 0.99 9.60 11.26
CA MET A 210 0.24 9.51 10.02
C MET A 210 0.27 8.07 9.49
N ASP A 211 -0.87 7.40 9.42
CA ASP A 211 -0.97 6.07 8.82
C ASP A 211 -1.28 6.19 7.33
N CYS A 212 -0.49 5.49 6.50
CA CYS A 212 -0.58 5.50 5.05
C CYS A 212 -0.70 4.06 4.57
N LYS A 213 -1.86 3.68 4.01
CA LYS A 213 -2.10 2.32 3.52
C LYS A 213 -2.23 2.31 2.01
N GLY A 214 -1.37 1.54 1.34
CA GLY A 214 -1.43 1.26 -0.10
C GLY A 214 -1.21 2.47 -1.04
N ILE A 215 -0.90 3.63 -0.48
CA ILE A 215 -0.51 4.83 -1.22
C ILE A 215 0.98 4.84 -1.53
N GLU A 216 1.40 5.77 -2.37
CA GLU A 216 2.73 5.82 -2.97
C GLU A 216 3.87 6.03 -1.96
N THR A 217 3.58 6.53 -0.75
CA THR A 217 4.58 6.74 0.32
C THR A 217 5.16 5.45 0.90
N VAL A 218 4.40 4.36 0.85
CA VAL A 218 4.81 3.04 1.40
C VAL A 218 5.14 2.02 0.31
N ARG A 219 5.02 2.44 -0.96
CA ARG A 219 5.29 1.61 -2.14
C ARG A 219 6.75 1.75 -2.57
N ARG A 220 7.37 0.63 -2.95
CA ARG A 220 8.79 0.57 -3.34
C ARG A 220 9.04 0.56 -4.85
N ASP A 221 7.97 0.65 -5.64
CA ASP A 221 8.01 0.60 -7.12
C ASP A 221 7.98 1.98 -7.78
N ASN A 222 7.92 3.05 -6.98
CA ASN A 222 7.97 4.44 -7.44
C ASN A 222 9.32 5.08 -7.12
N ALA A 223 9.64 6.17 -7.81
CA ALA A 223 10.80 6.98 -7.50
C ALA A 223 10.67 7.63 -6.10
N PRO A 224 11.76 7.78 -5.31
CA PRO A 224 11.74 8.42 -3.99
C PRO A 224 11.10 9.82 -3.98
N LEU A 225 11.26 10.58 -5.07
CA LEU A 225 10.60 11.87 -5.26
C LEU A 225 9.09 11.81 -5.01
N VAL A 226 8.43 10.76 -5.52
CA VAL A 226 6.98 10.59 -5.40
C VAL A 226 6.59 10.38 -3.94
N ALA A 227 7.29 9.48 -3.25
CA ALA A 227 7.01 9.18 -1.85
C ALA A 227 7.23 10.42 -0.96
N SER A 228 8.32 11.16 -1.19
CA SER A 228 8.64 12.39 -0.46
C SER A 228 7.62 13.50 -0.74
N LEU A 229 7.27 13.75 -2.01
CA LEU A 229 6.28 14.75 -2.39
C LEU A 229 4.93 14.45 -1.75
N ILE A 230 4.43 13.23 -1.91
CA ILE A 230 3.13 12.83 -1.40
C ILE A 230 3.10 12.86 0.14
N GLY A 231 4.17 12.41 0.81
CA GLY A 231 4.28 12.47 2.26
C GLY A 231 4.20 13.90 2.79
N ASN A 232 4.91 14.83 2.16
CA ASN A 232 4.87 16.25 2.52
C ASN A 232 3.52 16.91 2.21
N CYS A 233 2.87 16.56 1.09
CA CYS A 233 1.52 17.05 0.80
C CYS A 233 0.52 16.56 1.85
N LEU A 234 0.58 15.29 2.25
CA LEU A 234 -0.28 14.75 3.30
C LEU A 234 -0.01 15.38 4.66
N GLN A 235 1.25 15.65 5.00
CA GLN A 235 1.62 16.40 6.21
C GLN A 235 0.92 17.76 6.23
N LYS A 236 1.07 18.54 5.15
CA LYS A 236 0.47 19.88 5.02
C LYS A 236 -1.06 19.85 5.07
N ILE A 237 -1.68 18.85 4.44
CA ILE A 237 -3.14 18.72 4.37
C ILE A 237 -3.74 18.21 5.69
N LEU A 238 -3.17 17.15 6.27
CA LEU A 238 -3.77 16.42 7.39
C LEU A 238 -3.36 17.00 8.75
N ILE A 239 -2.13 17.50 8.87
CA ILE A 239 -1.58 18.04 10.12
C ILE A 239 -1.68 19.56 10.12
N ASP A 240 -1.04 20.23 9.16
CA ASP A 240 -0.97 21.70 9.14
C ASP A 240 -2.30 22.34 8.72
N ARG A 241 -3.22 21.55 8.15
CA ARG A 241 -4.52 21.99 7.61
C ARG A 241 -4.39 23.11 6.58
N ASP A 242 -3.34 23.05 5.78
CA ASP A 242 -3.02 24.02 4.74
C ASP A 242 -2.95 23.37 3.34
N PRO A 243 -4.10 23.21 2.65
CA PRO A 243 -4.13 22.72 1.28
C PRO A 243 -3.41 23.64 0.28
N GLN A 244 -3.36 24.95 0.56
CA GLN A 244 -2.75 25.93 -0.35
C GLN A 244 -1.23 25.83 -0.30
N GLY A 245 -0.63 25.71 0.88
CA GLY A 245 0.80 25.42 1.02
C GLY A 245 1.19 24.07 0.41
N ALA A 246 0.29 23.07 0.43
CA ALA A 246 0.52 21.80 -0.26
C ALA A 246 0.55 21.96 -1.79
N VAL A 247 -0.34 22.80 -2.34
CA VAL A 247 -0.35 23.17 -3.77
C VAL A 247 0.94 23.89 -4.15
N GLU A 248 1.35 24.89 -3.39
CA GLU A 248 2.55 25.69 -3.67
C GLU A 248 3.82 24.84 -3.62
N TYR A 249 3.93 23.97 -2.62
CA TYR A 249 5.00 22.99 -2.53
C TYR A 249 5.03 22.07 -3.76
N THR A 250 3.86 21.57 -4.19
CA THR A 250 3.76 20.73 -5.40
C THR A 250 4.22 21.47 -6.64
N LYS A 251 3.81 22.73 -6.83
CA LYS A 251 4.22 23.57 -7.96
C LYS A 251 5.74 23.78 -7.98
N GLN A 252 6.34 24.03 -6.81
CA GLN A 252 7.78 24.19 -6.68
C GLN A 252 8.52 22.92 -7.10
N VAL A 253 8.11 21.75 -6.59
CA VAL A 253 8.74 20.46 -6.95
C VAL A 253 8.58 20.15 -8.45
N ILE A 254 7.43 20.45 -9.05
CA ILE A 254 7.23 20.29 -10.50
C ILE A 254 8.15 21.24 -11.28
N SER A 255 8.30 22.49 -10.83
CA SER A 255 9.23 23.44 -11.45
C SER A 255 10.67 22.94 -11.36
N ASP A 256 11.08 22.43 -10.20
CA ASP A 256 12.42 21.86 -9.98
C ASP A 256 12.68 20.65 -10.87
N LEU A 257 11.69 19.77 -11.03
CA LEU A 257 11.79 18.64 -11.94
C LEU A 257 12.00 19.10 -13.39
N LEU A 258 11.16 20.03 -13.87
CA LEU A 258 11.19 20.51 -15.26
C LEU A 258 12.43 21.38 -15.56
N CYS A 259 12.99 22.04 -14.54
CA CYS A 259 14.22 22.81 -14.65
C CYS A 259 15.49 21.98 -14.43
N ASN A 260 15.37 20.65 -14.28
CA ASN A 260 16.47 19.72 -14.03
C ASN A 260 17.27 20.04 -12.75
N ARG A 261 16.56 20.46 -11.69
CA ARG A 261 17.08 20.79 -10.34
C ARG A 261 16.82 19.70 -9.29
N ILE A 262 16.32 18.55 -9.71
CA ILE A 262 16.12 17.38 -8.85
C ILE A 262 17.29 16.43 -9.00
N ASP A 263 17.85 15.99 -7.87
CA ASP A 263 18.94 15.02 -7.85
C ASP A 263 18.50 13.66 -8.42
N ILE A 264 19.39 13.01 -9.16
CA ILE A 264 19.09 11.73 -9.83
C ILE A 264 18.69 10.64 -8.83
N SER A 265 19.20 10.65 -7.60
CA SER A 265 18.84 9.67 -6.56
C SER A 265 17.34 9.69 -6.25
N GLN A 266 16.68 10.84 -6.40
CA GLN A 266 15.24 10.98 -6.20
C GLN A 266 14.43 10.41 -7.37
N LEU A 267 15.06 10.13 -8.50
CA LEU A 267 14.44 9.65 -9.73
C LEU A 267 14.68 8.15 -9.97
N VAL A 268 15.50 7.49 -9.14
CA VAL A 268 15.80 6.05 -9.28
C VAL A 268 14.58 5.22 -8.92
N ILE A 269 14.14 4.38 -9.86
CA ILE A 269 13.07 3.39 -9.68
C ILE A 269 13.74 2.02 -9.48
N THR A 270 13.21 1.20 -8.57
CA THR A 270 13.71 -0.16 -8.36
C THR A 270 12.61 -1.20 -8.55
N LYS A 271 12.90 -2.25 -9.31
CA LYS A 271 12.00 -3.41 -9.48
C LYS A 271 12.77 -4.71 -9.34
N GLU A 272 12.11 -5.71 -8.75
CA GLU A 272 12.67 -7.05 -8.57
C GLU A 272 12.63 -7.83 -9.88
N LEU A 273 13.76 -8.44 -10.22
CA LEU A 273 13.91 -9.30 -11.39
C LEU A 273 13.47 -10.72 -11.02
N THR A 274 12.21 -11.03 -11.25
CA THR A 274 11.60 -12.31 -10.88
C THR A 274 11.74 -13.41 -11.92
N LYS A 275 12.02 -13.03 -13.18
CA LYS A 275 12.15 -13.96 -14.31
C LYS A 275 13.29 -13.53 -15.23
N THR A 276 13.72 -14.42 -16.11
CA THR A 276 14.75 -14.14 -17.12
C THR A 276 14.15 -14.04 -18.53
N GLY A 277 14.60 -13.05 -19.31
CA GLY A 277 14.31 -12.97 -20.74
C GLY A 277 12.84 -13.07 -21.14
N ASP A 278 12.54 -14.00 -22.04
CA ASP A 278 11.24 -14.19 -22.72
C ASP A 278 10.14 -14.82 -21.84
N GLU A 279 10.45 -15.19 -20.59
CA GLU A 279 9.44 -15.67 -19.64
C GLU A 279 8.49 -14.56 -19.15
N TYR A 280 8.85 -13.30 -19.44
CA TYR A 280 7.94 -12.18 -19.33
C TYR A 280 7.03 -12.13 -20.56
N SER A 281 5.73 -12.23 -20.32
CA SER A 281 4.70 -12.08 -21.37
C SER A 281 4.71 -10.70 -22.04
N ALA A 282 5.27 -9.68 -21.38
CA ALA A 282 5.40 -8.33 -21.91
C ALA A 282 6.75 -7.73 -21.51
N LYS A 283 7.38 -6.99 -22.45
CA LYS A 283 8.67 -6.33 -22.23
C LYS A 283 8.60 -5.34 -21.07
N GLN A 284 9.48 -5.54 -20.08
CA GLN A 284 9.58 -4.71 -18.89
C GLN A 284 10.88 -3.91 -18.88
N ALA A 285 10.82 -2.66 -18.41
CA ALA A 285 11.98 -1.76 -18.30
C ALA A 285 13.19 -2.36 -17.57
N HIS A 286 12.97 -2.91 -16.37
CA HIS A 286 14.03 -3.50 -15.55
C HIS A 286 14.63 -4.77 -16.16
N SER A 287 13.82 -5.57 -16.86
CA SER A 287 14.28 -6.79 -17.54
C SER A 287 15.14 -6.45 -18.76
N GLU A 288 14.65 -5.55 -19.62
CA GLU A 288 15.39 -5.08 -20.81
C GLU A 288 16.71 -4.38 -20.42
N LEU A 289 16.70 -3.62 -19.32
CA LEU A 289 17.92 -3.03 -18.78
C LEU A 289 18.89 -4.09 -18.28
N ALA A 290 18.42 -5.09 -17.52
CA ALA A 290 19.27 -6.15 -17.01
C ALA A 290 19.98 -6.92 -18.16
N GLU A 291 19.26 -7.22 -19.24
CA GLU A 291 19.86 -7.84 -20.43
C GLU A 291 20.85 -6.89 -21.15
N ARG A 292 20.57 -5.58 -21.19
CA ARG A 292 21.50 -4.59 -21.73
C ARG A 292 22.76 -4.44 -20.88
N MET A 293 22.63 -4.49 -19.56
CA MET A 293 23.77 -4.50 -18.64
C MET A 293 24.61 -5.76 -18.86
N ARG A 294 23.97 -6.94 -18.98
CA ARG A 294 24.66 -8.21 -19.24
C ARG A 294 25.45 -8.21 -20.54
N LYS A 295 24.92 -7.58 -21.59
CA LYS A 295 25.63 -7.40 -22.88
C LYS A 295 26.80 -6.43 -22.80
N ARG A 296 26.73 -5.43 -21.91
CA ARG A 296 27.81 -4.45 -21.68
C ARG A 296 28.93 -5.05 -20.84
N ASP A 297 28.56 -5.65 -19.71
CA ASP A 297 29.45 -6.37 -18.81
C ASP A 297 28.66 -7.45 -18.07
N ALA A 298 28.99 -8.72 -18.34
CA ALA A 298 28.32 -9.85 -17.72
C ALA A 298 28.66 -10.00 -16.23
N GLY A 299 29.78 -9.44 -15.75
CA GLY A 299 30.23 -9.56 -14.36
C GLY A 299 29.42 -8.71 -13.38
N SER A 300 28.91 -7.55 -13.83
CA SER A 300 28.14 -6.60 -13.02
C SER A 300 26.62 -6.69 -13.21
N ALA A 301 26.15 -7.60 -14.06
CA ALA A 301 24.72 -7.71 -14.37
C ALA A 301 23.88 -8.26 -13.20
N PRO A 302 22.67 -7.72 -12.97
CA PRO A 302 21.73 -8.24 -11.98
C PRO A 302 21.32 -9.70 -12.23
N LYS A 303 21.13 -10.44 -11.14
CA LYS A 303 20.70 -11.84 -11.14
C LYS A 303 19.22 -11.96 -10.77
N LEU A 304 18.65 -13.14 -11.00
CA LEU A 304 17.27 -13.43 -10.63
C LEU A 304 17.11 -13.32 -9.10
N GLY A 305 16.10 -12.57 -8.66
CA GLY A 305 15.86 -12.18 -7.27
C GLY A 305 16.42 -10.81 -6.90
N ASP A 306 17.34 -10.24 -7.69
CA ASP A 306 17.90 -8.92 -7.41
C ASP A 306 16.92 -7.80 -7.75
N ARG A 307 17.07 -6.66 -7.07
CA ARG A 307 16.39 -5.42 -7.46
C ARG A 307 17.25 -4.63 -8.43
N VAL A 308 16.71 -4.36 -9.61
CA VAL A 308 17.36 -3.57 -10.66
C VAL A 308 16.99 -2.10 -10.48
N PRO A 309 17.95 -1.22 -10.14
CA PRO A 309 17.75 0.22 -10.15
C PRO A 309 17.83 0.77 -11.57
N TYR A 310 16.95 1.72 -11.92
CA TYR A 310 16.98 2.39 -13.21
C TYR A 310 16.36 3.78 -13.16
N VAL A 311 16.74 4.63 -14.10
CA VAL A 311 16.06 5.90 -14.42
C VAL A 311 15.50 5.86 -15.83
N ILE A 312 14.52 6.72 -16.13
CA ILE A 312 13.99 6.86 -17.49
C ILE A 312 14.67 8.05 -18.18
N ILE A 313 15.47 7.76 -19.20
CA ILE A 313 16.20 8.75 -20.00
C ILE A 313 15.32 9.34 -21.10
N ALA A 314 15.66 10.54 -21.55
CA ALA A 314 15.03 11.17 -22.70
C ALA A 314 15.28 10.34 -23.97
N GLY A 315 14.25 10.17 -24.78
CA GLY A 315 14.32 9.43 -26.04
C GLY A 315 13.46 10.08 -27.12
N ALA A 316 13.45 9.46 -28.30
CA ALA A 316 12.59 9.92 -29.39
C ALA A 316 11.10 9.85 -28.99
N LYS A 317 10.30 10.77 -29.55
CA LYS A 317 8.85 10.80 -29.30
C LYS A 317 8.22 9.46 -29.70
N GLY A 318 7.43 8.87 -28.81
CA GLY A 318 6.79 7.57 -29.02
C GLY A 318 7.67 6.35 -28.71
N MET A 319 8.94 6.54 -28.34
CA MET A 319 9.79 5.45 -27.87
C MET A 319 9.22 4.83 -26.58
N ALA A 320 9.16 3.50 -26.56
CA ALA A 320 8.57 2.78 -25.45
C ALA A 320 9.40 2.96 -24.16
N ALA A 321 8.72 3.05 -23.01
CA ALA A 321 9.38 3.29 -21.72
C ALA A 321 10.42 2.22 -21.36
N TYR A 322 10.21 0.95 -21.77
CA TYR A 322 11.18 -0.12 -21.51
C TYR A 322 12.50 0.05 -22.28
N GLN A 323 12.52 0.78 -23.39
CA GLN A 323 13.74 1.07 -24.15
C GLN A 323 14.53 2.22 -23.51
N LYS A 324 13.82 3.12 -22.83
CA LYS A 324 14.36 4.32 -22.18
C LYS A 324 14.85 4.08 -20.75
N ALA A 325 14.79 2.85 -20.24
CA ALA A 325 15.35 2.55 -18.92
C ALA A 325 16.87 2.45 -19.01
N GLU A 326 17.59 3.09 -18.10
CA GLU A 326 19.06 3.06 -18.05
C GLU A 326 19.58 3.02 -16.61
N ASP A 327 20.78 2.46 -16.45
CA ASP A 327 21.49 2.39 -15.18
C ASP A 327 21.86 3.79 -14.68
N PRO A 328 21.52 4.19 -13.43
CA PRO A 328 21.85 5.50 -12.90
C PRO A 328 23.35 5.83 -12.97
N ILE A 329 24.23 4.85 -12.80
CA ILE A 329 25.69 5.06 -12.87
C ILE A 329 26.09 5.40 -14.31
N TYR A 330 25.63 4.61 -15.29
CA TYR A 330 25.86 4.91 -16.70
C TYR A 330 25.36 6.31 -17.08
N VAL A 331 24.19 6.72 -16.58
CA VAL A 331 23.61 8.05 -16.84
C VAL A 331 24.49 9.16 -16.28
N LEU A 332 25.04 8.99 -15.08
CA LEU A 332 25.95 9.94 -14.43
C LEU A 332 27.27 10.07 -15.19
N GLU A 333 27.90 8.96 -15.54
CA GLU A 333 29.19 8.95 -16.25
C GLU A 333 29.07 9.58 -17.65
N ASN A 334 27.93 9.39 -18.31
CA ASN A 334 27.73 9.79 -19.70
C ASN A 334 26.86 11.05 -19.87
N ASN A 335 26.41 11.67 -18.77
CA ASN A 335 25.55 12.85 -18.78
C ASN A 335 24.32 12.68 -19.68
N VAL A 336 23.63 11.54 -19.56
CA VAL A 336 22.46 11.24 -20.40
C VAL A 336 21.25 12.04 -19.88
N PRO A 337 20.51 12.77 -20.73
CA PRO A 337 19.38 13.57 -20.27
C PRO A 337 18.23 12.70 -19.73
N ILE A 338 17.56 13.18 -18.68
CA ILE A 338 16.41 12.51 -18.05
C ILE A 338 15.10 12.91 -18.74
N ASP A 339 14.15 11.98 -18.85
CA ASP A 339 12.81 12.27 -19.37
C ASP A 339 11.91 12.87 -18.28
N THR A 340 12.05 14.17 -18.04
CA THR A 340 11.25 14.90 -17.03
C THR A 340 9.74 14.83 -17.31
N THR A 341 9.33 14.65 -18.57
CA THR A 341 7.91 14.54 -18.95
C THR A 341 7.35 13.19 -18.48
N TYR A 342 8.10 12.10 -18.64
CA TYR A 342 7.72 10.80 -18.10
C TYR A 342 7.51 10.86 -16.57
N TYR A 343 8.44 11.47 -15.82
CA TYR A 343 8.28 11.58 -14.37
C TYR A 343 7.05 12.43 -13.99
N LEU A 344 6.82 13.54 -14.68
CA LEU A 344 5.63 14.35 -14.43
C LEU A 344 4.34 13.55 -14.70
N GLU A 345 4.18 13.00 -15.90
CA GLU A 345 2.93 12.39 -16.36
C GLU A 345 2.68 11.00 -15.75
N ASN A 346 3.71 10.14 -15.69
CA ASN A 346 3.55 8.75 -15.27
C ASN A 346 3.81 8.51 -13.78
N GLN A 347 4.66 9.33 -13.13
CA GLN A 347 5.00 9.14 -11.72
C GLN A 347 4.25 10.11 -10.79
N LEU A 348 4.13 11.40 -11.15
CA LEU A 348 3.57 12.42 -10.24
C LEU A 348 2.08 12.68 -10.43
N THR A 349 1.57 12.74 -11.67
CA THR A 349 0.19 13.18 -11.94
C THR A 349 -0.86 12.35 -11.22
N ASN A 350 -0.84 11.02 -11.38
CA ASN A 350 -1.88 10.15 -10.82
C ASN A 350 -1.91 10.16 -9.27
N PRO A 351 -0.76 10.04 -8.56
CA PRO A 351 -0.73 10.15 -7.10
C PRO A 351 -1.21 11.51 -6.59
N LEU A 352 -0.82 12.60 -7.23
CA LEU A 352 -1.24 13.95 -6.84
C LEU A 352 -2.74 14.15 -7.02
N MET A 353 -3.29 13.73 -8.16
CA MET A 353 -4.72 13.81 -8.43
C MET A 353 -5.54 13.09 -7.37
N ARG A 354 -5.13 11.88 -6.97
CA ARG A 354 -5.82 11.09 -5.93
C ARG A 354 -5.96 11.78 -4.58
N ILE A 355 -5.05 12.71 -4.25
CA ILE A 355 -5.01 13.40 -2.96
C ILE A 355 -5.71 14.75 -3.03
N PHE A 356 -5.49 15.50 -4.11
CA PHE A 356 -6.03 16.84 -4.26
C PHE A 356 -7.47 16.86 -4.81
N GLU A 357 -7.88 15.87 -5.59
CA GLU A 357 -9.23 15.80 -6.17
C GLU A 357 -10.34 15.80 -5.10
N PRO A 358 -10.28 15.00 -4.01
CA PRO A 358 -11.30 15.04 -2.95
C PRO A 358 -11.39 16.36 -2.19
N ILE A 359 -10.38 17.24 -2.32
CA ILE A 359 -10.25 18.49 -1.55
C ILE A 359 -10.60 19.70 -2.42
N LEU A 360 -10.07 19.74 -3.64
CA LEU A 360 -10.18 20.89 -4.55
C LEU A 360 -11.19 20.68 -5.67
N GLY A 361 -11.58 19.43 -5.95
CA GLY A 361 -12.29 19.02 -7.17
C GLY A 361 -11.35 18.70 -8.33
N GLU A 362 -11.80 17.85 -9.26
CA GLU A 362 -10.97 17.30 -10.34
C GLU A 362 -10.40 18.37 -11.27
N ASP A 363 -11.26 19.24 -11.82
CA ASP A 363 -10.85 20.27 -12.78
C ASP A 363 -9.90 21.30 -12.17
N LYS A 364 -10.19 21.71 -10.94
CA LYS A 364 -9.37 22.67 -10.21
C LYS A 364 -8.01 22.07 -9.87
N ALA A 365 -7.95 20.82 -9.41
CA ALA A 365 -6.69 20.13 -9.15
C ALA A 365 -5.84 20.01 -10.43
N LYS A 366 -6.42 19.56 -11.55
CA LYS A 366 -5.71 19.46 -12.84
C LYS A 366 -5.17 20.80 -13.31
N SER A 367 -6.00 21.83 -13.26
CA SER A 367 -5.63 23.18 -13.69
C SER A 367 -4.52 23.75 -12.82
N VAL A 368 -4.71 23.77 -11.50
CA VAL A 368 -3.79 24.44 -10.57
C VAL A 368 -2.44 23.73 -10.49
N LEU A 369 -2.41 22.40 -10.52
CA LEU A 369 -1.18 21.64 -10.31
C LEU A 369 -0.34 21.53 -11.59
N PHE A 370 -0.97 21.34 -12.75
CA PHE A 370 -0.25 20.99 -13.99
C PHE A 370 -0.28 22.08 -15.06
N LYS A 371 -1.12 23.12 -14.90
CA LYS A 371 -1.16 24.28 -15.80
C LYS A 371 -0.72 25.52 -15.02
N GLY A 372 0.33 26.19 -15.48
CA GLY A 372 0.80 27.41 -14.84
C GLY A 372 2.19 27.82 -15.30
N GLU A 373 2.69 28.92 -14.76
CA GLU A 373 4.03 29.42 -15.09
C GLU A 373 5.13 28.46 -14.64
N HIS A 374 4.92 27.75 -13.53
CA HIS A 374 5.83 26.75 -12.98
C HIS A 374 6.08 25.57 -13.93
N THR A 375 5.21 25.32 -14.91
CA THR A 375 5.39 24.26 -15.93
C THR A 375 5.86 24.75 -17.30
N ARG A 376 5.91 26.07 -17.51
CA ARG A 376 6.29 26.68 -18.80
C ARG A 376 7.80 26.69 -19.03
N THR A 377 8.57 26.89 -17.96
CA THR A 377 10.03 26.90 -18.04
C THR A 377 10.56 25.48 -17.98
N LYS A 378 11.24 25.05 -19.04
CA LYS A 378 11.87 23.73 -19.13
C LYS A 378 13.34 23.88 -19.53
N THR A 379 14.22 23.32 -18.72
CA THR A 379 15.65 23.26 -19.04
C THR A 379 15.90 22.01 -19.87
N VAL A 380 16.38 22.18 -21.10
CA VAL A 380 16.75 21.06 -21.98
C VAL A 380 18.25 20.84 -21.89
N VAL A 381 18.66 19.68 -21.40
CA VAL A 381 20.06 19.26 -21.37
C VAL A 381 20.39 18.51 -22.66
N THR A 382 21.50 18.85 -23.29
CA THR A 382 22.00 18.17 -24.48
C THR A 382 22.80 16.94 -24.08
N SER A 383 22.49 15.79 -24.68
CA SER A 383 23.24 14.54 -24.45
C SER A 383 24.69 14.67 -24.93
N ALA A 384 25.65 14.22 -24.11
CA ALA A 384 27.03 14.02 -24.54
C ALA A 384 27.20 12.74 -25.39
N VAL A 385 26.22 11.83 -25.32
CA VAL A 385 26.22 10.56 -26.04
C VAL A 385 25.55 10.72 -27.40
N GLY A 386 26.24 10.31 -28.46
CA GLY A 386 25.70 10.18 -29.81
C GLY A 386 26.63 10.72 -30.89
N LYS A 387 26.59 10.13 -32.09
CA LYS A 387 27.47 10.54 -33.21
C LYS A 387 27.30 12.01 -33.58
N LEU A 388 26.08 12.55 -33.46
CA LEU A 388 25.78 13.96 -33.72
C LEU A 388 26.33 14.91 -32.65
N ALA A 389 26.42 14.47 -31.38
CA ALA A 389 26.95 15.29 -30.29
C ALA A 389 28.43 15.64 -30.51
N MET A 390 29.19 14.76 -31.18
CA MET A 390 30.59 15.01 -31.57
C MET A 390 30.76 16.20 -32.54
N PHE A 391 29.71 16.54 -33.29
CA PHE A 391 29.73 17.66 -34.25
C PHE A 391 29.05 18.93 -33.70
N ALA A 392 28.60 18.92 -32.45
CA ALA A 392 27.93 20.07 -31.84
C ALA A 392 28.93 21.22 -31.61
N LYS A 393 28.63 22.41 -32.14
CA LYS A 393 29.40 23.63 -31.89
C LYS A 393 28.77 24.41 -30.74
N LYS A 394 29.56 24.73 -29.71
CA LYS A 394 29.14 25.65 -28.63
C LYS A 394 29.14 27.08 -29.19
N ARG A 395 28.01 27.78 -29.09
CA ARG A 395 27.90 29.21 -29.39
C ARG A 395 27.57 29.99 -28.13
N THR A 396 28.12 31.20 -28.01
CA THR A 396 27.80 32.13 -26.95
C THR A 396 26.44 32.77 -27.23
N THR A 397 25.69 33.09 -26.17
CA THR A 397 24.38 33.73 -26.29
C THR A 397 24.28 34.87 -25.29
N CYS A 398 23.53 35.91 -25.64
CA CYS A 398 23.19 36.98 -24.72
C CYS A 398 22.39 36.43 -23.53
N ILE A 399 22.78 36.78 -22.30
CA ILE A 399 22.11 36.30 -21.08
C ILE A 399 20.64 36.74 -21.03
N GLY A 400 20.35 37.97 -21.46
CA GLY A 400 19.01 38.58 -21.43
C GLY A 400 18.09 38.10 -22.55
N CYS A 401 18.46 38.31 -23.82
CA CYS A 401 17.58 38.04 -24.96
C CYS A 401 17.80 36.68 -25.65
N LYS A 402 18.80 35.89 -25.21
CA LYS A 402 19.18 34.59 -25.78
C LYS A 402 19.61 34.61 -27.26
N SER A 403 19.80 35.79 -27.86
CA SER A 403 20.35 35.93 -29.20
C SER A 403 21.75 35.32 -29.28
N VAL A 404 22.03 34.56 -30.34
CA VAL A 404 23.35 33.98 -30.61
C VAL A 404 24.31 35.12 -30.92
N LEU A 405 25.46 35.12 -30.24
CA LEU A 405 26.54 36.07 -30.51
C LEU A 405 27.51 35.43 -31.50
N ASP A 406 27.91 36.17 -32.53
CA ASP A 406 29.00 35.74 -33.39
C ASP A 406 30.33 36.00 -32.67
N ASN A 407 31.10 34.93 -32.47
CA ASN A 407 32.40 34.95 -31.80
C ASN A 407 33.52 35.59 -32.65
N ASP A 408 33.20 36.32 -33.72
CA ASP A 408 34.16 36.91 -34.67
C ASP A 408 34.65 38.32 -34.28
N ARG A 409 34.60 38.67 -32.99
CA ARG A 409 35.34 39.83 -32.47
C ARG A 409 36.35 39.34 -31.43
N LYS A 410 37.55 39.02 -31.95
CA LYS A 410 38.79 38.91 -31.16
C LYS A 410 39.10 40.22 -30.46
#